data_AF-A0A1J3H1U1-F1
#
_entry.id   AF-A0A1J3H1U1-F1
#
_cell.length_a   1.000
_cell.length_b   1.000
_cell.length_c   1.000
_cell.angle_alpha   90.00
_cell.angle_beta   90.00
_cell.angle_gamma   90.00
#
_symmetry.space_group_name_H-M   'P 1'
#
loop_
_entity.id
_entity.type
_entity.pdbx_description
1 polymer ?
#
loop_
_entity_poly.entity_id
_entity_poly.type
_entity_poly.pdbx_seq_one_letter_code
_entity_poly.pdbx_strand_id
1 'polypeptide(L)'
;TWVDFVEEFNYKFFPQEARDRLRVRFMGLTQGERSVREYDAEFCRLVVHTRSELVGERELMSRFLQGLRRSIRTQCRGGMYHSRVELVELAASIEEDLREPASTAVVPAAVVPATQPRGQQRQQQRGGYSSGFSRGGRPAQGQKRRA
;
A
#
# COMPACT_ATOMS: atom_id res chain seq x y z
N THR A 1 -13.23 29.58 -42.20
CA THR A 1 -11.91 29.81 -41.55
C THR A 1 -11.32 28.47 -41.17
N TRP A 2 -10.08 28.41 -40.65
CA TRP A 2 -9.53 27.16 -40.11
C TRP A 2 -10.39 26.60 -38.97
N VAL A 3 -10.96 27.47 -38.13
CA VAL A 3 -11.86 27.09 -37.03
C VAL A 3 -13.10 26.37 -37.57
N ASP A 4 -13.81 26.97 -38.53
CA ASP A 4 -15.01 26.37 -39.12
C ASP A 4 -14.72 25.02 -39.80
N PHE A 5 -13.56 24.90 -40.47
CA PHE A 5 -13.14 23.64 -41.08
C PHE A 5 -12.92 22.55 -40.03
N VAL A 6 -12.24 22.87 -38.93
CA VAL A 6 -11.98 21.92 -37.84
C VAL A 6 -13.28 21.51 -37.14
N GLU A 7 -14.23 22.43 -36.95
CA GLU A 7 -15.55 22.12 -36.40
C GLU A 7 -16.34 21.17 -37.30
N GLU A 8 -16.49 21.49 -38.59
CA GLU A 8 -17.18 20.64 -39.57
C GLU A 8 -16.49 19.28 -39.73
N PHE A 9 -15.16 19.26 -39.78
CA PHE A 9 -14.39 18.03 -39.86
C PHE A 9 -14.61 17.14 -38.63
N ASN A 10 -14.52 17.70 -37.43
CA ASN A 10 -14.78 16.96 -36.20
C ASN A 10 -16.24 16.51 -36.10
N TYR A 11 -17.20 17.34 -36.53
CA TYR A 11 -18.60 16.95 -36.53
C TYR A 11 -18.86 15.74 -37.45
N LYS A 12 -18.27 15.74 -38.65
CA LYS A 12 -18.48 14.71 -39.66
C LYS A 12 -17.69 13.42 -39.44
N PHE A 13 -16.47 13.52 -38.93
CA PHE A 13 -15.55 12.38 -38.82
C PHE A 13 -15.27 11.96 -37.37
N PHE A 14 -15.73 12.73 -36.38
CA PHE A 14 -15.56 12.43 -34.95
C PHE A 14 -16.91 12.42 -34.23
N PRO A 15 -17.72 11.37 -34.46
CA PRO A 15 -19.10 11.31 -34.01
C PRO A 15 -19.21 11.36 -32.48
N GLN A 16 -20.40 11.71 -31.97
CA GLN A 16 -20.67 11.87 -30.53
C GLN A 16 -20.25 10.62 -29.74
N GLU A 17 -20.52 9.43 -30.26
CA GLU A 17 -20.18 8.15 -29.64
C GLU A 17 -18.67 7.97 -29.45
N ALA A 18 -17.85 8.45 -30.39
CA ALA A 18 -16.40 8.39 -30.26
C ALA A 18 -15.89 9.33 -29.15
N ARG A 19 -16.45 10.54 -29.09
CA ARG A 19 -16.18 11.52 -28.02
C ARG A 19 -16.59 10.98 -26.65
N ASP A 20 -17.75 10.36 -26.56
CA ASP A 20 -18.27 9.80 -25.31
C ASP A 20 -17.40 8.63 -24.83
N ARG A 21 -16.94 7.74 -25.73
CA ARG A 21 -15.98 6.69 -25.37
C ARG A 21 -14.68 7.24 -24.81
N LEU A 22 -14.16 8.32 -25.39
CA LEU A 22 -12.94 8.97 -24.89
C LEU A 22 -13.17 9.64 -23.53
N ARG A 23 -14.34 10.25 -23.34
CA ARG A 23 -14.74 10.81 -22.04
C ARG A 23 -14.84 9.74 -20.97
N VAL A 24 -15.49 8.61 -21.26
CA VAL A 24 -15.57 7.47 -20.34
C VAL A 24 -14.16 6.95 -20.00
N ARG A 25 -13.29 6.81 -21.01
CA ARG A 25 -11.91 6.39 -20.82
C ARG A 25 -11.11 7.37 -19.95
N PHE A 26 -11.28 8.68 -20.16
CA PHE A 26 -10.67 9.72 -19.34
C PHE A 26 -11.17 9.66 -17.89
N MET A 27 -12.48 9.56 -17.69
CA MET A 27 -13.10 9.47 -16.37
C MET A 27 -12.70 8.19 -15.63
N GLY A 28 -12.43 7.09 -16.34
CA GLY A 28 -11.92 5.83 -15.78
C GLY A 28 -10.39 5.74 -15.69
N LEU A 29 -9.64 6.75 -16.14
CA LEU A 29 -8.19 6.66 -16.22
C LEU A 29 -7.56 6.62 -14.82
N THR A 30 -6.80 5.56 -14.53
CA THR A 30 -5.99 5.42 -13.32
C THR A 30 -4.55 5.06 -13.70
N GLN A 31 -3.58 5.41 -12.88
CA GLN A 31 -2.18 5.04 -13.07
C GLN A 31 -2.03 3.53 -13.26
N GLY A 32 -2.62 2.73 -12.36
CA GLY A 32 -2.48 1.27 -12.37
C GLY A 32 -1.04 0.86 -12.12
N GLU A 33 -0.52 -0.06 -12.95
CA GLU A 33 0.89 -0.52 -12.91
C GLU A 33 1.83 0.34 -13.76
N ARG A 34 1.32 1.38 -14.42
CA ARG A 34 2.14 2.29 -15.23
C ARG A 34 2.94 3.23 -14.34
N SER A 35 4.09 3.67 -14.85
CA SER A 35 4.83 4.78 -14.26
C SER A 35 3.98 6.06 -14.24
N VAL A 36 4.34 7.01 -13.37
CA VAL A 36 3.71 8.33 -13.34
C VAL A 36 3.81 9.02 -14.70
N ARG A 37 4.95 8.87 -15.40
CA ARG A 37 5.19 9.49 -16.71
C ARG A 37 4.31 8.89 -17.82
N GLU A 38 4.15 7.57 -17.85
CA GLU A 38 3.25 6.92 -18.81
C GLU A 38 1.78 7.25 -18.54
N TYR A 39 1.41 7.36 -17.25
CA TYR A 39 0.09 7.81 -16.85
C TYR A 39 -0.15 9.26 -17.30
N ASP A 40 0.82 10.15 -17.13
CA ASP A 40 0.76 11.55 -17.56
C ASP A 40 0.58 11.69 -19.08
N ALA A 41 1.35 10.93 -19.85
CA ALA A 41 1.25 10.93 -21.30
C ALA A 41 -0.16 10.51 -21.77
N GLU A 42 -0.73 9.46 -21.19
CA GLU A 42 -2.10 9.03 -21.51
C GLU A 42 -3.14 10.05 -21.04
N PHE A 43 -2.91 10.71 -19.91
CA PHE A 43 -3.77 11.77 -19.40
C PHE A 43 -3.83 12.95 -20.40
N CYS A 44 -2.67 13.44 -20.87
CA CYS A 44 -2.57 14.47 -21.91
C CYS A 44 -3.30 14.06 -23.19
N ARG A 45 -3.11 12.81 -23.63
CA ARG A 45 -3.73 12.30 -24.86
C ARG A 45 -5.25 12.28 -24.78
N LEU A 46 -5.83 12.07 -23.60
CA LEU A 46 -7.28 12.03 -23.42
C LEU A 46 -7.89 13.39 -23.11
N VAL A 47 -7.14 14.29 -22.46
CA VAL A 47 -7.66 15.61 -22.08
C VAL A 47 -8.04 16.44 -23.31
N VAL A 48 -7.27 16.35 -24.40
CA VAL A 48 -7.53 17.08 -25.65
C VAL A 48 -8.88 16.73 -26.29
N HIS A 49 -9.39 15.52 -26.03
CA HIS A 49 -10.68 15.05 -26.56
C HIS A 49 -11.85 15.28 -25.61
N THR A 50 -11.56 15.63 -24.35
CA THR A 50 -12.57 15.87 -23.34
C THR A 50 -12.92 17.35 -23.40
N ARG A 51 -13.97 17.73 -24.18
CA ARG A 51 -14.48 19.11 -24.38
C ARG A 51 -13.72 20.15 -23.54
N SER A 52 -12.57 20.58 -24.08
CA SER A 52 -11.47 21.21 -23.33
C SER A 52 -11.84 22.53 -22.64
N GLU A 53 -13.02 23.06 -22.90
CA GLU A 53 -13.48 24.35 -22.38
C GLU A 53 -14.11 24.28 -20.97
N LEU A 54 -14.39 23.09 -20.44
CA LEU A 54 -15.12 22.96 -19.16
C LEU A 54 -14.28 22.42 -18.00
N VAL A 55 -13.01 22.06 -18.20
CA VAL A 55 -12.16 21.53 -17.13
C VAL A 55 -11.07 22.53 -16.82
N GLY A 56 -11.24 23.30 -15.74
CA GLY A 56 -10.21 24.18 -15.23
C GLY A 56 -8.98 23.39 -14.79
N GLU A 57 -7.83 24.08 -14.70
CA GLU A 57 -6.57 23.46 -14.30
C GLU A 57 -6.67 22.77 -12.93
N ARG A 58 -7.41 23.37 -11.99
CA ARG A 58 -7.65 22.78 -10.67
C ARG A 58 -8.42 21.47 -10.75
N GLU A 59 -9.45 21.38 -11.61
CA GLU A 59 -10.22 20.17 -11.84
C GLU A 59 -9.36 19.09 -12.53
N LEU A 60 -8.49 19.48 -13.46
CA LEU A 60 -7.50 18.58 -14.07
C LEU A 60 -6.53 18.02 -13.05
N MET A 61 -5.98 18.87 -12.19
CA MET A 61 -5.06 18.46 -11.12
C MET A 61 -5.73 17.52 -10.12
N SER A 62 -6.96 17.87 -9.69
CA SER A 62 -7.76 17.01 -8.82
C SER A 62 -8.00 15.64 -9.46
N ARG A 63 -8.37 15.61 -10.75
CA ARG A 63 -8.59 14.37 -11.47
C ARG A 63 -7.31 13.56 -11.63
N PHE A 64 -6.19 14.21 -11.94
CA PHE A 64 -4.88 13.56 -12.04
C PHE A 64 -4.49 12.91 -10.72
N LEU A 65 -4.56 13.67 -9.61
CA LEU A 65 -4.28 13.21 -8.25
C LEU A 65 -5.16 12.02 -7.85
N GLN A 66 -6.44 12.05 -8.18
CA GLN A 66 -7.36 10.93 -7.88
C GLN A 66 -6.97 9.64 -8.60
N GLY A 67 -6.49 9.75 -9.84
CA GLY A 67 -6.08 8.59 -10.64
C GLY A 67 -4.71 8.02 -10.28
N LEU A 68 -3.88 8.73 -9.52
CA LEU A 68 -2.60 8.20 -9.03
C LEU A 68 -2.79 6.98 -8.12
N ARG A 69 -1.79 6.09 -8.11
CA ARG A 69 -1.73 4.93 -7.22
C ARG A 69 -1.73 5.39 -5.76
N ARG A 70 -2.34 4.60 -4.87
CA ARG A 70 -2.57 5.00 -3.47
C ARG A 70 -1.29 5.42 -2.73
N SER A 71 -0.18 4.70 -2.93
CA SER A 71 1.10 4.99 -2.28
C SER A 71 1.64 6.38 -2.62
N ILE A 72 1.55 6.77 -3.90
CA ILE A 72 2.00 8.08 -4.39
C ILE A 72 0.97 9.16 -4.02
N ARG A 73 -0.31 8.91 -4.29
CA ARG A 73 -1.42 9.84 -4.02
C ARG A 73 -1.44 10.32 -2.57
N THR A 74 -1.16 9.43 -1.62
CA THR A 74 -1.16 9.77 -0.19
C THR A 74 -0.07 10.77 0.15
N GLN A 75 1.11 10.62 -0.45
CA GLN A 75 2.24 11.54 -0.25
C GLN A 75 2.01 12.88 -0.97
N CYS A 76 1.41 12.87 -2.16
CA CYS A 76 1.08 14.10 -2.87
C CYS A 76 0.05 14.96 -2.12
N ARG A 77 -0.93 14.38 -1.40
CA ARG A 77 -2.04 15.12 -0.75
C ARG A 77 -1.60 16.21 0.24
N GLY A 78 -0.39 16.14 0.79
CA GLY A 78 0.14 17.15 1.71
C GLY A 78 0.79 18.35 1.01
N GLY A 79 1.01 18.28 -0.30
CA GLY A 79 1.67 19.34 -1.07
C GLY A 79 0.70 20.41 -1.57
N MET A 80 1.23 21.63 -1.75
CA MET A 80 0.59 22.70 -2.50
C MET A 80 1.25 22.77 -3.87
N TYR A 81 0.45 22.72 -4.93
CA TYR A 81 0.89 22.80 -6.32
C TYR A 81 -0.05 23.73 -7.08
N HIS A 82 0.49 24.47 -8.03
CA HIS A 82 -0.23 25.48 -8.81
C HIS A 82 -0.46 25.06 -10.26
N SER A 83 0.20 23.99 -10.68
CA SER A 83 0.00 23.40 -11.99
C SER A 83 0.03 21.87 -11.96
N ARG A 84 -0.56 21.26 -12.99
CA ARG A 84 -0.46 19.80 -13.18
C ARG A 84 0.99 19.35 -13.37
N VAL A 85 1.82 20.16 -14.02
CA VAL A 85 3.23 19.82 -14.26
C VAL A 85 3.99 19.66 -12.95
N GLU A 86 3.84 20.60 -12.01
CA GLU A 86 4.45 20.51 -10.67
C GLU A 86 4.02 19.23 -9.93
N LEU A 87 2.73 18.89 -10.01
CA LEU A 87 2.21 17.67 -9.40
C LEU A 87 2.80 16.40 -10.02
N VAL A 88 3.00 16.39 -11.34
CA VAL A 88 3.61 15.25 -12.06
C VAL A 88 5.07 15.07 -11.66
N GLU A 89 5.84 16.15 -11.57
CA GLU A 89 7.24 16.11 -11.14
C GLU A 89 7.37 15.54 -9.72
N LEU A 90 6.56 16.04 -8.78
CA LEU A 90 6.53 15.55 -7.41
C LEU A 90 6.13 14.06 -7.35
N ALA A 91 5.07 13.68 -8.08
CA ALA A 91 4.61 12.30 -8.11
C ALA A 91 5.66 11.34 -8.69
N ALA A 92 6.41 11.78 -9.71
CA ALA A 92 7.50 11.01 -10.30
C ALA A 92 8.68 10.85 -9.34
N SER A 93 9.05 11.91 -8.60
CA SER A 93 10.06 11.82 -7.53
C SER A 93 9.67 10.79 -6.47
N ILE A 94 8.44 10.87 -5.98
CA ILE A 94 7.91 9.92 -4.99
C ILE A 94 7.90 8.49 -5.53
N GLU A 95 7.57 8.30 -6.81
CA GLU A 95 7.60 6.97 -7.44
C GLU A 95 9.01 6.36 -7.43
N GLU A 96 10.04 7.18 -7.64
CA GLU A 96 11.43 6.75 -7.58
C GLU A 96 11.86 6.43 -6.14
N ASP A 97 11.51 7.28 -5.18
CA ASP A 97 11.80 7.05 -3.75
C ASP A 97 11.16 5.75 -3.22
N LEU A 98 10.02 5.36 -3.79
CA LEU A 98 9.34 4.10 -3.46
C LEU A 98 9.90 2.87 -4.20
N ARG A 99 10.64 3.08 -5.29
CA ARG A 99 11.28 2.03 -6.09
C ARG A 99 12.59 1.59 -5.46
N GLU A 100 13.32 2.53 -4.88
CA GLU A 100 14.46 2.24 -4.04
C GLU A 100 13.96 1.46 -2.81
N PRO A 101 14.43 0.21 -2.58
CA PRO A 101 14.14 -0.42 -1.30
C PRO A 101 14.74 0.49 -0.24
N ALA A 102 13.95 0.81 0.79
CA ALA A 102 14.47 1.33 2.04
C ALA A 102 15.51 0.33 2.56
N SER A 103 16.75 0.50 2.12
CA SER A 103 17.92 -0.24 2.55
C SER A 103 18.27 0.28 3.92
N THR A 104 17.52 -0.15 4.93
CA THR A 104 17.82 0.00 6.35
C THR A 104 16.95 -0.96 7.15
N ALA A 105 17.42 -2.19 7.28
CA ALA A 105 17.40 -2.94 8.55
C ALA A 105 18.26 -4.20 8.40
N VAL A 106 19.58 -4.02 8.23
CA VAL A 106 20.52 -5.06 8.68
C VAL A 106 20.38 -5.10 10.20
N VAL A 107 19.65 -6.08 10.72
CA VAL A 107 19.78 -6.50 12.12
C VAL A 107 21.03 -7.38 12.19
N PRO A 108 22.13 -6.97 12.85
CA PRO A 108 23.19 -7.92 13.17
C PRO A 108 22.77 -8.62 14.47
N ALA A 109 22.03 -9.73 14.34
CA ALA A 109 21.71 -10.58 15.48
C ALA A 109 22.79 -11.66 15.65
N ALA A 110 23.69 -11.38 16.59
CA ALA A 110 24.40 -12.31 17.47
C ALA A 110 25.41 -13.30 16.83
N VAL A 111 26.68 -12.90 16.93
CA VAL A 111 27.81 -13.82 17.11
C VAL A 111 27.65 -14.54 18.45
N VAL A 112 27.63 -15.88 18.44
CA VAL A 112 27.81 -16.70 19.65
C VAL A 112 28.93 -17.71 19.36
N PRO A 113 30.15 -17.56 19.92
CA PRO A 113 31.12 -18.64 19.88
C PRO A 113 30.77 -19.64 20.98
N ALA A 114 30.54 -20.89 20.59
CA ALA A 114 30.41 -22.00 21.52
C ALA A 114 31.79 -22.38 22.07
N THR A 115 32.04 -22.08 23.35
CA THR A 115 33.18 -22.62 24.09
C THR A 115 32.68 -23.19 25.41
N GLN A 116 32.67 -24.52 25.52
CA GLN A 116 32.48 -25.23 26.78
C GLN A 116 33.62 -24.90 27.76
N PRO A 117 33.36 -25.00 29.07
CA PRO A 117 34.20 -25.91 29.84
C PRO A 117 33.41 -26.78 30.82
N ARG A 118 33.55 -28.08 30.58
CA ARG A 118 33.88 -29.17 31.53
C ARG A 118 33.92 -28.77 33.03
N GLY A 119 32.85 -29.12 33.76
CA GLY A 119 32.82 -29.15 35.23
C GLY A 119 32.60 -30.58 35.74
N GLN A 120 33.60 -31.11 36.44
CA GLN A 120 33.53 -32.35 37.22
C GLN A 120 32.52 -32.22 38.35
N GLN A 121 31.67 -33.22 38.55
CA GLN A 121 31.18 -33.53 39.90
C GLN A 121 30.98 -35.04 40.06
N ARG A 122 31.95 -35.66 40.75
CA ARG A 122 31.83 -37.00 41.31
C ARG A 122 31.08 -36.91 42.64
N GLN A 123 29.98 -37.66 42.70
CA GLN A 123 29.69 -38.69 43.70
C GLN A 123 29.65 -38.29 45.18
N GLN A 124 28.47 -38.42 45.80
CA GLN A 124 28.33 -39.21 47.02
C GLN A 124 26.91 -39.78 47.19
N GLN A 125 26.89 -41.08 47.49
CA GLN A 125 25.73 -41.96 47.66
C GLN A 125 25.26 -41.97 49.11
N ARG A 126 23.96 -42.21 49.30
CA ARG A 126 23.28 -43.04 50.33
C ARG A 126 21.88 -42.46 50.52
N GLY A 127 20.77 -43.18 50.54
CA GLY A 127 20.45 -44.59 50.46
C GLY A 127 18.94 -44.65 50.77
N GLY A 128 18.17 -45.46 50.03
CA GLY A 128 16.87 -45.94 50.51
C GLY A 128 17.11 -46.73 51.81
N TYR A 129 16.14 -47.06 52.65
CA TYR A 129 14.75 -47.49 52.45
C TYR A 129 14.19 -47.52 53.87
N SER A 130 12.93 -47.12 54.10
CA SER A 130 12.17 -47.71 55.20
C SER A 130 10.67 -47.61 54.93
N SER A 131 10.08 -48.79 54.81
CA SER A 131 8.66 -49.09 54.76
C SER A 131 7.99 -48.86 56.11
N GLY A 132 6.75 -48.38 56.12
CA GLY A 132 5.96 -48.24 57.36
C GLY A 132 4.47 -48.06 57.13
N PHE A 133 3.78 -49.17 56.84
CA PHE A 133 2.41 -49.55 57.20
C PHE A 133 1.33 -48.49 57.60
N SER A 134 0.27 -48.47 56.77
CA SER A 134 -1.12 -48.87 57.10
C SER A 134 -2.16 -47.94 57.76
N ARG A 135 -3.40 -48.17 57.28
CA ARG A 135 -4.76 -47.79 57.74
C ARG A 135 -5.17 -46.35 57.40
N GLY A 136 -6.23 -46.07 56.65
CA GLY A 136 -7.49 -46.77 56.44
C GLY A 136 -8.63 -45.83 56.83
N GLY A 137 -9.62 -45.61 55.96
CA GLY A 137 -10.90 -44.97 56.34
C GLY A 137 -11.44 -43.88 55.40
N ARG A 138 -12.33 -44.28 54.49
CA ARG A 138 -13.52 -43.49 54.07
C ARG A 138 -14.61 -43.60 55.18
N PRO A 139 -15.79 -42.93 55.14
CA PRO A 139 -16.34 -41.86 54.28
C PRO A 139 -17.11 -40.75 55.10
N ALA A 140 -17.98 -39.98 54.41
CA ALA A 140 -19.21 -39.27 54.85
C ALA A 140 -19.13 -37.73 54.70
N GLN A 141 -19.84 -37.08 53.77
CA GLN A 141 -21.30 -36.82 53.63
C GLN A 141 -21.69 -35.45 54.21
N GLY A 142 -22.36 -34.62 53.39
CA GLY A 142 -23.08 -33.40 53.80
C GLY A 142 -22.88 -32.27 52.79
N GLN A 143 -23.82 -32.02 51.86
CA GLN A 143 -24.95 -31.09 52.03
C GLN A 143 -24.47 -29.68 52.44
N LYS A 144 -24.82 -28.57 51.80
CA LYS A 144 -26.04 -28.17 51.09
C LYS A 144 -25.80 -26.74 50.58
N ARG A 145 -26.38 -26.40 49.41
CA ARG A 145 -27.18 -25.17 49.11
C ARG A 145 -26.50 -23.81 49.35
N ARG A 146 -26.81 -22.69 48.73
CA ARG A 146 -27.80 -22.06 47.82
C ARG A 146 -27.21 -20.62 47.73
N ALA A 147 -27.46 -19.73 46.79
CA ALA A 147 -28.28 -19.61 45.61
C ALA A 147 -27.56 -18.55 44.74
#